data_AF-A0A6N7JUN6-F1
#
_entry.id   AF-A0A6N7JUN6-F1
#
_cell.length_a   1.000
_cell.length_b   1.000
_cell.length_c   1.000
_cell.angle_alpha   90.00
_cell.angle_beta   90.00
_cell.angle_gamma   90.00
#
_symmetry.space_group_name_H-M   'P 1'
#
loop_
_entity.id
_entity.type
_entity.pdbx_description
1 polymer ?
#
loop_
_entity_poly.entity_id
_entity_poly.type
_entity_poly.pdbx_seq_one_letter_code
_entity_poly.pdbx_strand_id
1 'polypeptide(L)' 'MNVDKAVLSFAGTMVLISAALAWLVGPVWLLLTVFVGLNMLQAGITGFCPAAMIFRRLGLPPGVAFR' A
#
# COMPACT_ATOMS: atom_id res chain seq x y z
N MET A 1 5.84 3.63 -15.35
CA MET A 1 5.42 3.48 -13.93
C MET A 1 4.83 2.09 -13.82
N ASN A 2 5.46 1.19 -13.07
CA ASN A 2 4.97 -0.20 -12.96
C ASN A 2 4.04 -0.31 -11.75
N VAL A 3 3.19 -1.32 -11.76
CA VAL A 3 2.25 -1.60 -10.66
C VAL A 3 2.98 -1.69 -9.32
N ASP A 4 4.17 -2.29 -9.25
CA ASP A 4 4.92 -2.40 -7.98
C ASP A 4 5.34 -1.03 -7.44
N LYS A 5 5.83 -0.15 -8.32
CA LYS A 5 6.22 1.21 -7.93
C LYS A 5 5.01 2.04 -7.52
N ALA A 6 3.88 1.91 -8.22
CA ALA A 6 2.64 2.61 -7.87
C ALA A 6 2.10 2.15 -6.51
N VAL A 7 2.08 0.84 -6.25
CA VAL A 7 1.69 0.27 -4.96
C VAL A 7 2.61 0.73 -3.83
N LEU A 8 3.92 0.73 -4.06
CA LEU A 8 4.89 1.17 -3.05
C LEU A 8 4.74 2.66 -2.71
N SER A 9 4.57 3.52 -3.73
CA SER A 9 4.33 4.95 -3.52
C SER A 9 2.99 5.23 -2.82
N PHE A 10 1.94 4.49 -3.17
CA PHE A 10 0.62 4.62 -2.55
C PHE A 10 0.63 4.18 -1.07
N ALA A 11 1.26 3.04 -0.78
CA ALA A 11 1.37 2.57 0.59
C ALA A 11 2.21 3.53 1.45
N GLY A 12 3.33 4.02 0.92
CA GLY A 12 4.17 5.01 1.62
C GLY A 12 3.44 6.31 1.93
N THR A 13 2.63 6.82 1.00
CA THR A 13 1.81 8.02 1.25
C THR A 13 0.74 7.77 2.31
N MET A 14 0.06 6.62 2.27
CA MET A 14 -0.93 6.27 3.30
C MET A 14 -0.31 6.11 4.70
N VAL A 15 0.90 5.57 4.80
CA VAL A 15 1.64 5.47 6.07
C VAL A 15 2.02 6.85 6.60
N LEU A 16 2.54 7.74 5.75
CA LEU A 16 2.90 9.10 6.17
C LEU A 16 1.68 9.92 6.62
N ILE A 17 0.56 9.80 5.91
CA ILE A 17 -0.70 10.44 6.29
C ILE A 17 -1.17 9.88 7.64
N SER A 18 -1.19 8.56 7.80
CA SER A 18 -1.62 7.92 9.05
C SER A 18 -0.72 8.30 10.22
N ALA A 19 0.60 8.41 10.01
CA ALA A 19 1.54 8.86 11.03
C ALA A 19 1.32 10.34 11.42
N ALA A 20 1.09 11.21 10.45
CA ALA A 20 0.77 12.62 10.71
C ALA A 20 -0.54 12.75 11.49
N LEU A 21 -1.59 12.01 11.11
CA LEU A 21 -2.86 12.01 11.83
C LEU A 21 -2.76 11.34 13.22
N ALA A 22 -1.89 10.35 13.38
CA ALA A 22 -1.62 9.76 14.69
C ALA A 22 -1.05 10.79 15.67
N TRP A 23 -0.22 11.71 15.17
CA TRP A 23 0.35 12.80 15.96
C TRP A 23 -0.64 13.94 16.22
N LEU A 24 -1.50 14.27 15.24
CA LEU A 24 -2.43 15.41 15.32
C LEU A 24 -3.79 15.09 15.96
N VAL A 25 -4.32 13.89 15.74
CA VAL A 25 -5.69 13.48 16.12
C VAL A 25 -5.68 12.37 17.17
N GLY A 26 -4.59 11.60 17.25
CA GLY A 26 -4.38 10.59 18.29
C GLY A 26 -4.06 9.19 17.74
N PRO A 27 -3.61 8.26 18.61
CA PRO A 27 -2.96 7.01 18.23
C PRO A 27 -3.85 6.00 17.48
N VAL A 28 -5.17 6.20 17.47
CA VAL A 28 -6.13 5.36 16.71
C VAL A 28 -5.76 5.28 15.22
N TRP A 29 -5.15 6.32 14.65
CA TRP A 29 -4.72 6.32 13.24
C TRP A 29 -3.60 5.33 12.92
N LEU A 30 -2.90 4.82 13.93
CA LEU A 30 -1.93 3.74 13.74
C LEU A 30 -2.61 2.42 13.31
N LEU A 31 -3.90 2.21 13.59
CA LEU A 31 -4.64 1.06 13.08
C LEU A 31 -4.67 1.05 11.53
N LEU A 32 -4.73 2.24 10.93
CA LEU A 32 -4.70 2.41 9.48
C LEU A 32 -3.31 2.07 8.93
N THR A 33 -2.24 2.50 9.62
CA THR A 33 -0.86 2.09 9.32
C THR A 33 -0.68 0.57 9.42
N VAL A 34 -1.21 -0.05 10.47
CA VAL A 34 -1.15 -1.50 10.68
C VAL A 34 -1.91 -2.23 9.56
N PHE A 35 -3.09 -1.75 9.18
CA PHE A 35 -3.86 -2.33 8.07
C PHE A 35 -3.07 -2.27 6.76
N VAL A 36 -2.50 -1.13 6.41
CA VAL A 36 -1.68 -0.98 5.19
C VAL A 36 -0.45 -1.89 5.24
N GLY A 37 0.24 -1.95 6.39
CA GLY A 37 1.39 -2.82 6.61
C GLY A 37 1.06 -4.30 6.49
N LEU A 38 -0.08 -4.74 7.05
CA LEU A 38 -0.54 -6.14 6.95
C LEU A 38 -0.84 -6.52 5.49
N ASN A 39 -1.46 -5.62 4.73
CA ASN A 39 -1.72 -5.81 3.31
C ASN A 39 -0.43 -5.90 2.48
N MET A 40 0.59 -5.10 2.80
CA MET A 40 1.90 -5.21 2.15
C MET A 40 2.63 -6.49 2.53
N LEU A 41 2.55 -6.91 3.79
CA LEU A 41 3.16 -8.16 4.26
C LEU A 41 2.53 -9.37 3.55
N GLN A 42 1.19 -9.40 3.49
CA GLN A 42 0.45 -10.42 2.74
C GLN A 42 0.84 -10.41 1.27
N ALA A 43 0.95 -9.22 0.65
CA ALA A 43 1.37 -9.09 -0.74
C ALA A 43 2.80 -9.59 -0.99
N GLY A 44 3.73 -9.36 -0.06
CA GLY A 44 5.10 -9.86 -0.18
C GLY A 44 5.21 -11.39 -0.07
N ILE A 45 4.31 -12.03 0.67
CA ILE A 45 4.29 -13.49 0.87
C ILE A 45 3.50 -14.20 -0.25
N THR A 46 2.34 -13.65 -0.63
CA THR A 46 1.39 -14.31 -1.54
C THR A 46 1.44 -13.78 -2.97
N GLY A 47 2.13 -12.67 -3.22
CA GLY A 47 2.07 -11.94 -4.48
C GLY A 47 0.70 -11.29 -4.75
N PHE A 48 -0.24 -11.36 -3.79
CA PHE A 48 -1.59 -10.84 -3.95
C PHE A 48 -1.73 -9.50 -3.24
N CYS A 49 -1.75 -8.40 -4.00
CA CYS A 49 -2.05 -7.07 -3.47
C CYS A 49 -3.34 -6.52 -4.11
N PRO A 50 -4.39 -6.19 -3.32
CA PRO A 50 -5.60 -5.57 -3.83
C PRO A 50 -5.31 -4.26 -4.58
N ALA A 51 -4.35 -3.48 -4.06
CA ALA A 51 -3.88 -2.26 -4.70
C ALA A 51 -3.25 -2.56 -6.07
N ALA A 52 -2.46 -3.64 -6.18
CA ALA A 52 -1.89 -4.05 -7.47
C ALA A 52 -2.99 -4.39 -8.50
N MET A 53 -4.07 -5.05 -8.09
CA MET A 53 -5.22 -5.33 -8.95
C MET A 53 -5.92 -4.05 -9.43
N ILE A 54 -6.09 -3.07 -8.55
CA ILE A 54 -6.68 -1.76 -8.89
C ILE A 54 -5.79 -1.02 -9.89
N PHE A 55 -4.48 -0.95 -9.63
CA PHE A 55 -3.52 -0.31 -10.52
C PHE A 55 -3.37 -1.04 -11.87
N ARG A 56 -3.49 -2.37 -11.89
CA ARG A 56 -3.54 -3.18 -13.11
C ARG A 56 -4.82 -2.91 -13.91
N ARG A 57 -5.97 -2.72 -13.25
CA ARG A 57 -7.22 -2.29 -13.91
C ARG A 57 -7.15 -0.86 -14.44
N LEU A 58 -6.35 0.01 -13.82
CA LEU A 58 -6.07 1.37 -14.31
C LEU A 58 -5.09 1.41 -15.50
N GLY A 59 -4.66 0.25 -16.02
CA GLY A 59 -3.84 0.15 -17.23
C GLY A 59 -2.33 0.27 -16.98
N LEU A 60 -1.86 0.19 -15.73
CA LEU A 60 -0.43 0.19 -15.44
C LEU A 60 0.18 -1.18 -15.75
N PRO A 61 1.37 -1.24 -16.40
CA PRO A 61 2.04 -2.49 -16.68
C PRO A 61 2.42 -3.20 -15.39
N PRO A 62 2.13 -4.52 -15.25
CA PRO A 62 2.59 -5.29 -14.11
C PRO A 62 4.12 -5.32 -14.16
N GLY A 63 4.77 -5.11 -13.01
CA GLY A 63 6.21 -5.33 -12.94
C GLY A 63 6.53 -6.62 -12.22
N VAL A 64 7.78 -6.75 -11.79
CA VAL A 64 8.39 -8.05 -11.50
C VAL A 64 7.87 -8.69 -10.21
N ALA A 65 7.31 -7.90 -9.27
CA ALA A 65 6.83 -8.41 -7.99
C ALA A 65 5.36 -8.89 -8.05
N PHE A 66 4.57 -8.40 -9.03
CA PHE A 66 3.17 -8.79 -9.24
C PHE A 66 2.93 -9.45 -10.61
N ARG A 67 3.84 -10.36 -11.01
CA ARG A 67 3.80 -11.05 -12.31
C ARG A 67 2.68 -12.08 -12.41
#